data_AF-A0A3D5EMP8-F1
#
_entry.id   AF-A0A3D5EMP8-F1
#
_cell.length_a   1.000
_cell.length_b   1.000
_cell.length_c   1.000
_cell.angle_alpha   90.00
_cell.angle_beta   90.00
_cell.angle_gamma   90.00
#
_symmetry.space_group_name_H-M   'P 1'
#
loop_
_entity.id
_entity.type
_entity.pdbx_description
1 polymer ?
#
loop_
_entity_poly.entity_id
_entity_poly.type
_entity_poly.pdbx_seq_one_letter_code
_entity_poly.pdbx_strand_id
1 'polypeptide(L)'
;MAILVWIALVVAALSIAYSQQITLFDPDRKLAKPNWLSLFQTSMGLSAKNSNTLYIIDDNSCVCSARSQAHIASLTDYATEQDVKVIKLKPTSAVAALLPAYPAAVLISENQQLVYAGPLSKGLACSSLDGFVELVIANLRAGFNSRFINSDAEGCYCEIR
;
A
#
# COMPACT_ATOMS: atom_id res chain seq x y z
N MET A 1 27.61 33.63 14.41
CA MET A 1 27.37 33.61 12.94
C MET A 1 27.57 32.21 12.34
N ALA A 2 28.71 31.54 12.54
CA ALA A 2 28.96 30.19 12.04
C ALA A 2 27.92 29.13 12.48
N ILE A 3 27.47 29.18 13.74
CA ILE A 3 26.44 28.25 14.25
C ILE A 3 25.09 28.45 13.55
N LEU A 4 24.68 29.69 13.29
CA LEU A 4 23.42 29.98 12.59
C LEU A 4 23.46 29.51 11.13
N VAL A 5 24.61 29.68 10.46
CA VAL A 5 24.82 29.18 9.09
C VAL A 5 24.78 27.65 9.06
N TRP A 6 25.42 27.00 10.04
CA TRP A 6 25.38 25.53 10.15
C TRP A 6 23.97 25.00 10.40
N ILE A 7 23.21 25.61 11.32
CA ILE A 7 21.81 25.25 11.57
C ILE A 7 20.97 25.43 10.29
N ALA A 8 21.13 26.54 9.57
CA ALA A 8 20.42 26.77 8.31
C ALA A 8 20.74 25.72 7.24
N LEU A 9 22.01 25.31 7.11
CA LEU A 9 22.43 24.25 6.20
C LEU A 9 21.84 22.89 6.57
N VAL A 10 21.83 22.53 7.85
CA VAL A 10 21.24 21.27 8.32
C VAL A 10 19.74 21.25 8.08
N VAL A 11 19.03 22.35 8.41
CA VAL A 11 17.59 22.48 8.15
C VAL A 11 17.28 22.40 6.66
N ALA A 12 18.06 23.07 5.81
CA ALA A 12 17.87 23.01 4.36
C ALA A 12 18.10 21.60 3.81
N ALA A 13 19.17 20.92 4.25
CA ALA A 13 19.47 19.54 3.83
C ALA A 13 18.37 18.57 4.26
N LEU A 14 17.87 18.68 5.50
CA LEU A 14 16.76 17.85 5.99
C LEU A 14 15.46 18.13 5.24
N SER A 15 15.16 19.39 4.93
CA SER A 15 13.96 19.76 4.17
C SER A 15 14.00 19.21 2.74
N ILE A 16 15.15 19.28 2.07
CA ILE A 16 15.32 18.73 0.71
C ILE A 16 15.15 17.20 0.73
N ALA A 17 15.78 16.52 1.69
CA ALA A 17 15.64 15.07 1.84
C ALA A 17 14.19 14.64 2.16
N TYR A 18 13.45 15.46 2.91
CA TYR A 18 12.04 15.24 3.26
C TYR A 18 11.13 15.36 2.02
N SER A 19 11.26 16.44 1.25
CA SER A 19 10.39 16.70 0.09
C SER A 19 10.57 15.71 -1.06
N GLN A 20 11.74 15.06 -1.19
CA GLN A 20 11.99 14.09 -2.26
C GLN A 20 11.34 12.72 -2.03
N GLN A 21 10.76 12.46 -0.85
CA GLN A 21 10.30 11.12 -0.47
C GLN A 21 8.78 10.98 -0.41
N ILE A 22 8.00 12.06 -0.56
CA ILE A 22 6.53 12.00 -0.55
C ILE A 22 6.03 12.15 -1.97
N THR A 23 5.29 11.16 -2.44
CA THR A 23 4.59 11.19 -3.73
C THR A 23 3.13 10.80 -3.55
N LEU A 24 2.30 11.20 -4.51
CA LEU A 24 0.93 10.72 -4.60
C LEU A 24 0.94 9.24 -5.02
N PHE A 25 0.10 8.42 -4.40
CA PHE A 25 0.05 6.99 -4.69
C PHE A 25 -0.44 6.70 -6.10
N ASP A 26 -1.58 7.26 -6.52
CA ASP A 26 -2.21 7.00 -7.82
C ASP A 26 -2.46 8.28 -8.63
N PRO A 27 -1.41 8.96 -9.14
CA PRO A 27 -1.56 10.22 -9.88
C PRO A 27 -2.39 10.08 -11.15
N ASP A 28 -2.37 8.90 -11.78
CA ASP A 28 -3.11 8.62 -13.02
C ASP A 28 -4.49 8.01 -12.77
N ARG A 29 -4.91 7.86 -11.51
CA ARG A 29 -6.17 7.21 -11.11
C ARG A 29 -6.36 5.82 -11.72
N LYS A 30 -5.27 5.03 -11.84
CA LYS A 30 -5.27 3.67 -12.37
C LYS A 30 -6.28 2.78 -11.63
N LEU A 31 -6.39 2.91 -10.31
CA LEU A 31 -7.29 2.10 -9.48
C LEU A 31 -8.78 2.42 -9.71
N ALA A 32 -9.10 3.64 -10.13
CA ALA A 32 -10.46 4.10 -10.37
C ALA A 32 -11.01 3.68 -11.75
N LYS A 33 -10.20 3.02 -12.58
CA LYS A 33 -10.62 2.60 -13.92
C LYS A 33 -11.73 1.53 -13.84
N PRO A 34 -12.69 1.53 -14.79
CA PRO A 34 -13.71 0.48 -14.86
C PRO A 34 -13.07 -0.90 -14.98
N ASN A 35 -13.69 -1.92 -14.35
CA ASN A 35 -13.24 -3.31 -14.40
C ASN A 35 -11.81 -3.57 -13.87
N TRP A 36 -11.22 -2.61 -13.15
CA TRP A 36 -9.86 -2.73 -12.62
C TRP A 36 -9.64 -4.01 -11.81
N LEU A 37 -10.58 -4.36 -10.91
CA LEU A 37 -10.48 -5.57 -10.08
C LEU A 37 -10.38 -6.86 -10.91
N SER A 38 -11.22 -6.99 -11.94
CA SER A 38 -11.25 -8.16 -12.82
C SER A 38 -9.94 -8.29 -13.61
N LEU A 39 -9.43 -7.16 -14.12
CA LEU A 39 -8.13 -7.12 -14.78
C LEU A 39 -7.01 -7.50 -13.81
N PHE A 40 -7.02 -6.98 -12.58
CA PHE A 40 -6.03 -7.31 -11.56
C PHE A 40 -6.04 -8.79 -11.21
N GLN A 41 -7.22 -9.38 -10.98
CA GLN A 41 -7.36 -10.81 -10.72
C GLN A 41 -6.85 -11.66 -11.88
N THR A 42 -7.16 -11.29 -13.12
CA THR A 42 -6.72 -12.02 -14.32
C THR A 42 -5.21 -11.90 -14.54
N SER A 43 -4.67 -10.68 -14.48
CA SER A 43 -3.23 -10.41 -14.68
C SER A 43 -2.36 -11.08 -13.62
N MET A 44 -2.88 -11.25 -12.41
CA MET A 44 -2.18 -11.94 -11.32
C MET A 44 -2.49 -13.43 -11.21
N GLY A 45 -3.31 -13.99 -12.13
CA GLY A 45 -3.69 -15.39 -12.10
C GLY A 45 -4.41 -15.79 -10.81
N LEU A 46 -5.17 -14.87 -10.21
CA LEU A 46 -5.87 -15.10 -8.96
C LEU A 46 -7.11 -15.96 -9.19
N SER A 47 -7.12 -17.20 -8.69
CA SER A 47 -8.33 -18.02 -8.65
C SER A 47 -9.29 -17.53 -7.56
N ALA A 48 -10.59 -17.61 -7.82
CA ALA A 48 -11.64 -17.44 -6.82
C ALA A 48 -11.35 -18.30 -5.59
N LYS A 49 -11.25 -17.67 -4.41
CA LYS A 49 -11.09 -18.36 -3.13
C LYS A 49 -12.30 -18.07 -2.26
N ASN A 50 -12.79 -19.09 -1.57
CA ASN A 50 -13.86 -18.99 -0.58
C ASN A 50 -13.35 -18.42 0.76
N SER A 51 -12.47 -17.42 0.71
CA SER A 51 -11.86 -16.82 1.90
C SER A 51 -11.46 -15.37 1.64
N ASN A 52 -11.60 -14.51 2.64
CA ASN A 52 -11.07 -13.15 2.61
C ASN A 52 -9.55 -13.21 2.41
N THR A 53 -9.05 -12.55 1.37
CA THR A 53 -7.64 -12.63 0.98
C THR A 53 -7.04 -11.24 0.82
N LEU A 54 -6.03 -10.95 1.62
CA LEU A 54 -5.18 -9.77 1.53
C LEU A 54 -3.97 -10.07 0.64
N TYR A 55 -3.89 -9.37 -0.48
CA TYR A 55 -2.73 -9.38 -1.36
C TYR A 55 -1.83 -8.20 -1.04
N ILE A 56 -0.58 -8.48 -0.67
CA ILE A 56 0.43 -7.44 -0.41
C ILE A 56 1.41 -7.44 -1.58
N ILE A 57 1.54 -6.32 -2.28
CA ILE A 57 2.46 -6.14 -3.40
C ILE A 57 3.69 -5.43 -2.87
N ASP A 58 4.82 -6.13 -2.86
CA ASP A 58 6.09 -5.63 -2.33
C ASP A 58 7.28 -6.51 -2.79
N ASP A 59 8.50 -5.95 -2.89
CA ASP A 59 9.71 -6.71 -3.21
C ASP A 59 10.97 -6.37 -2.39
N ASN A 60 10.87 -5.48 -1.40
CA ASN A 60 12.00 -5.04 -0.58
C ASN A 60 13.20 -4.48 -1.39
N SER A 61 12.98 -3.97 -2.60
CA SER A 61 14.07 -3.52 -3.49
C SER A 61 14.44 -2.04 -3.33
N CYS A 62 13.54 -1.23 -2.78
CA CYS A 62 13.70 0.22 -2.64
C CYS A 62 13.60 0.68 -1.17
N VAL A 63 14.01 1.92 -0.89
CA VAL A 63 14.03 2.49 0.47
C VAL A 63 12.64 2.49 1.13
N CYS A 64 11.58 2.87 0.41
CA CYS A 64 10.24 2.89 0.99
C CYS A 64 9.72 1.49 1.34
N SER A 65 10.00 0.52 0.47
CA SER A 65 9.66 -0.89 0.72
C SER A 65 10.44 -1.46 1.91
N ALA A 66 11.73 -1.18 2.01
CA ALA A 66 12.56 -1.59 3.15
C ALA A 66 12.04 -1.03 4.48
N ARG A 67 11.61 0.24 4.51
CA ARG A 67 11.01 0.84 5.71
C ARG A 67 9.67 0.22 6.08
N SER A 68 8.88 -0.20 5.10
CA SER A 68 7.56 -0.78 5.33
C SER A 68 7.60 -2.23 5.86
N GLN A 69 8.74 -2.92 5.84
CA GLN A 69 8.81 -4.35 6.19
C GLN A 69 8.30 -4.65 7.60
N ALA A 70 8.60 -3.79 8.58
CA ALA A 70 8.10 -3.94 9.94
C ALA A 70 6.56 -3.84 9.99
N HIS A 71 5.97 -2.91 9.23
CA HIS A 71 4.52 -2.76 9.11
C HIS A 71 3.89 -3.94 8.35
N ILE A 72 4.50 -4.41 7.26
CA ILE A 72 4.05 -5.60 6.52
C ILE A 72 4.02 -6.83 7.44
N ALA A 73 5.03 -7.00 8.29
CA ALA A 73 5.06 -8.09 9.25
C ALA A 73 3.90 -8.00 10.24
N SER A 74 3.74 -6.86 10.92
CA SER A 74 2.64 -6.67 11.89
C SER A 74 1.26 -6.79 11.26
N LEU A 75 1.08 -6.28 10.04
CA LEU A 75 -0.17 -6.39 9.28
C LEU A 75 -0.46 -7.84 8.88
N THR A 76 0.57 -8.61 8.53
CA THR A 76 0.39 -10.03 8.18
C THR A 76 -0.09 -10.83 9.38
N ASP A 77 0.48 -10.58 10.56
CA ASP A 77 0.08 -11.24 11.80
C ASP A 77 -1.37 -10.85 12.15
N TYR A 78 -1.68 -9.55 12.16
CA TYR A 78 -3.02 -9.04 12.41
C TYR A 78 -4.06 -9.61 11.43
N ALA A 79 -3.78 -9.61 10.12
CA ALA A 79 -4.69 -10.16 9.12
C ALA A 79 -4.96 -11.66 9.35
N THR A 80 -3.92 -12.43 9.67
CA THR A 80 -4.05 -13.87 9.95
C THR A 80 -4.88 -14.13 11.21
N GLU A 81 -4.70 -13.33 12.27
CA GLU A 81 -5.54 -13.39 13.48
C GLU A 81 -7.02 -13.07 13.19
N GLN A 82 -7.28 -12.23 12.19
CA GLN A 82 -8.64 -11.90 11.73
C GLN A 82 -9.18 -12.89 10.69
N ASP A 83 -8.57 -14.07 10.49
CA ASP A 83 -8.98 -15.07 9.50
C ASP A 83 -8.98 -14.50 8.06
N VAL A 84 -8.06 -13.59 7.77
CA VAL A 84 -7.78 -13.06 6.44
C VAL A 84 -6.50 -13.68 5.93
N LYS A 85 -6.59 -14.43 4.83
CA LYS A 85 -5.44 -15.05 4.20
C LYS A 85 -4.52 -14.00 3.59
N VAL A 86 -3.23 -14.04 3.89
CA VAL A 86 -2.25 -13.12 3.31
C VAL A 86 -1.47 -13.80 2.18
N ILE A 87 -1.35 -13.11 1.03
CA ILE A 87 -0.54 -13.55 -0.11
C ILE A 87 0.38 -12.39 -0.51
N LYS A 88 1.69 -12.60 -0.43
CA LYS A 88 2.69 -11.64 -0.91
C LYS A 88 2.94 -11.84 -2.40
N LEU A 89 2.93 -10.76 -3.16
CA LEU A 89 3.10 -10.72 -4.61
C LEU A 89 4.24 -9.76 -4.94
N LYS A 90 5.02 -10.10 -5.98
CA LYS A 90 6.05 -9.20 -6.49
C LYS A 90 5.43 -8.15 -7.43
N PRO A 91 5.96 -6.91 -7.46
CA PRO A 91 5.57 -5.87 -8.39
C PRO A 91 6.14 -6.21 -9.77
N THR A 92 5.43 -7.03 -10.54
CA THR A 92 5.83 -7.39 -11.91
C THR A 92 5.36 -6.35 -12.93
N SER A 93 5.92 -6.39 -14.14
CA SER A 93 5.50 -5.50 -15.24
C SER A 93 4.01 -5.64 -15.59
N ALA A 94 3.42 -6.83 -15.43
CA ALA A 94 1.98 -7.04 -15.62
C ALA A 94 1.14 -6.25 -14.59
N VAL A 95 1.67 -6.07 -13.37
CA VAL A 95 1.05 -5.29 -12.29
C VAL A 95 1.22 -3.79 -12.51
N ALA A 96 2.33 -3.35 -13.13
CA ALA A 96 2.65 -1.94 -13.35
C ALA A 96 1.57 -1.16 -14.13
N ALA A 97 0.83 -1.87 -15.00
CA ALA A 97 -0.29 -1.29 -15.75
C ALA A 97 -1.52 -1.00 -14.89
N LEU A 98 -1.67 -1.71 -13.76
CA LEU A 98 -2.87 -1.71 -12.93
C LEU A 98 -2.62 -1.05 -11.57
N LEU A 99 -1.49 -1.29 -10.94
CA LEU A 99 -1.06 -0.57 -9.74
C LEU A 99 -0.08 0.55 -10.10
N PRO A 100 -0.23 1.73 -9.48
CA PRO A 100 0.65 2.86 -9.75
C PRO A 100 2.01 2.72 -9.04
N ALA A 101 2.03 2.19 -7.81
CA ALA A 101 3.22 2.08 -6.98
C ALA A 101 3.10 0.94 -5.94
N TYR A 102 4.20 0.64 -5.26
CA TYR A 102 4.27 -0.28 -4.11
C TYR A 102 5.13 0.37 -2.99
N PRO A 103 5.01 -0.02 -1.71
CA PRO A 103 4.21 -1.12 -1.14
C PRO A 103 2.70 -0.85 -1.22
N ALA A 104 1.93 -1.85 -1.63
CA ALA A 104 0.48 -1.73 -1.80
C ALA A 104 -0.27 -2.95 -1.26
N ALA A 105 -1.56 -2.76 -0.97
CA ALA A 105 -2.47 -3.82 -0.56
C ALA A 105 -3.75 -3.84 -1.40
N VAL A 106 -4.22 -5.05 -1.67
CA VAL A 106 -5.54 -5.32 -2.25
C VAL A 106 -6.24 -6.37 -1.40
N LEU A 107 -7.35 -6.02 -0.77
CA LEU A 107 -8.18 -6.94 0.02
C LEU A 107 -9.41 -7.33 -0.78
N ILE A 108 -9.59 -8.63 -0.98
CA ILE A 108 -10.73 -9.21 -1.69
C ILE A 108 -11.51 -10.08 -0.69
N SER A 109 -12.82 -9.87 -0.60
CA SER A 109 -13.69 -10.69 0.25
C SER A 109 -13.87 -12.08 -0.35
N GLU A 110 -14.30 -13.06 0.44
CA GLU A 110 -14.73 -14.39 -0.04
C GLU A 110 -15.75 -14.34 -1.20
N ASN A 111 -16.60 -13.30 -1.26
CA ASN A 111 -17.59 -13.09 -2.32
C ASN A 111 -17.00 -12.49 -3.61
N GLN A 112 -15.66 -12.50 -3.76
CA GLN A 112 -14.92 -11.88 -4.87
C GLN A 112 -15.17 -10.38 -5.04
N GLN A 113 -15.61 -9.69 -3.99
CA GLN A 113 -15.80 -8.25 -3.99
C GLN A 113 -14.55 -7.53 -3.49
N LEU A 114 -14.24 -6.39 -4.10
CA LEU A 114 -13.22 -5.48 -3.58
C LEU A 114 -13.62 -5.02 -2.18
N VAL A 115 -12.67 -5.06 -1.25
CA VAL A 115 -12.81 -4.47 0.09
C VAL A 115 -11.85 -3.29 0.24
N TYR A 116 -10.60 -3.44 -0.21
CA TYR A 116 -9.60 -2.39 -0.20
C TYR A 116 -8.68 -2.47 -1.43
N ALA A 117 -8.28 -1.34 -2.01
CA ALA A 117 -7.11 -1.24 -2.90
C ALA A 117 -6.40 0.10 -2.68
N GLY A 118 -5.09 0.08 -2.48
CA GLY A 118 -4.30 1.29 -2.25
C GLY A 118 -2.96 1.01 -1.57
N PRO A 119 -2.31 2.05 -1.03
CA PRO A 119 -1.07 1.88 -0.26
C PRO A 119 -1.32 1.21 1.09
N LEU A 120 -0.26 0.72 1.72
CA LEU A 120 -0.35 0.15 3.08
C LEU A 120 -0.63 1.20 4.15
N SER A 121 0.01 2.37 4.03
CA SER A 121 -0.06 3.46 5.01
C SER A 121 0.22 4.81 4.34
N LYS A 122 -0.06 5.90 5.04
CA LYS A 122 0.27 7.28 4.62
C LYS A 122 1.61 7.74 5.23
N GLY A 123 2.21 8.76 4.62
CA GLY A 123 3.35 9.47 5.19
C GLY A 123 4.71 8.79 5.00
N LEU A 124 5.75 9.39 5.58
CA LEU A 124 7.16 9.05 5.32
C LEU A 124 7.69 7.85 6.10
N ALA A 125 7.09 7.58 7.25
CA ALA A 125 7.53 6.51 8.13
C ALA A 125 6.93 5.14 7.74
N CYS A 126 5.97 5.12 6.80
CA CYS A 126 5.16 3.92 6.49
C CYS A 126 4.73 3.18 7.77
N SER A 127 4.39 3.94 8.82
CA SER A 127 4.20 3.42 10.19
C SER A 127 2.74 3.03 10.43
N SER A 128 2.55 1.96 11.21
CA SER A 128 1.25 1.34 11.54
C SER A 128 0.26 2.23 12.32
N LEU A 129 0.68 3.39 12.80
CA LEU A 129 -0.14 4.31 13.61
C LEU A 129 -1.40 4.83 12.90
N ASP A 130 -1.49 4.70 11.57
CA ASP A 130 -2.64 5.09 10.73
C ASP A 130 -2.91 4.05 9.62
N GLY A 131 -2.84 2.75 9.95
CA GLY A 131 -2.99 1.67 8.98
C GLY A 131 -4.38 1.60 8.34
N PHE A 132 -4.49 1.96 7.06
CA PHE A 132 -5.76 1.89 6.32
C PHE A 132 -6.26 0.46 6.20
N VAL A 133 -5.35 -0.49 6.03
CA VAL A 133 -5.68 -1.90 5.78
C VAL A 133 -6.26 -2.54 7.04
N GLU A 134 -5.69 -2.25 8.21
CA GLU A 134 -6.12 -2.77 9.50
C GLU A 134 -7.56 -2.32 9.82
N LEU A 135 -7.87 -1.06 9.55
CA LEU A 135 -9.22 -0.51 9.72
C LEU A 135 -10.22 -1.20 8.79
N VAL A 136 -9.85 -1.41 7.52
CA VAL A 136 -10.75 -2.05 6.55
C VAL A 136 -10.95 -3.54 6.88
N ILE A 137 -9.91 -4.24 7.37
CA ILE A 137 -10.04 -5.61 7.90
C ILE A 137 -11.00 -5.64 9.10
N ALA A 138 -10.86 -4.71 10.04
CA ALA A 138 -11.75 -4.62 11.21
C ALA A 138 -13.21 -4.41 10.79
N ASN A 139 -13.45 -3.50 9.84
CA ASN A 139 -14.79 -3.25 9.29
C ASN A 139 -15.36 -4.50 8.60
N LEU A 140 -14.55 -5.20 7.81
CA LEU A 140 -14.98 -6.43 7.14
C LEU A 140 -15.40 -7.49 8.16
N ARG A 141 -14.64 -7.65 9.25
CA ARG A 141 -14.99 -8.56 10.36
C ARG A 141 -16.25 -8.16 11.10
N ALA A 142 -16.54 -6.87 11.19
CA ALA A 142 -17.79 -6.35 11.70
C ALA A 142 -18.98 -6.48 10.71
N GLY A 143 -18.77 -7.09 9.53
CA GLY A 143 -19.80 -7.30 8.51
C GLY A 143 -19.94 -6.14 7.51
N PHE A 144 -19.03 -5.17 7.53
CA PHE A 144 -19.08 -4.00 6.66
C PHE A 144 -18.00 -4.06 5.57
N ASN A 145 -18.42 -4.20 4.31
CA ASN A 145 -17.50 -4.08 3.18
C ASN A 145 -17.40 -2.62 2.72
N SER A 146 -16.28 -1.97 3.06
CA SER A 146 -16.02 -0.56 2.73
C SER A 146 -15.83 -0.29 1.23
N ARG A 147 -15.48 -1.30 0.42
CA ARG A 147 -15.14 -1.18 -1.01
C ARG A 147 -14.21 0.02 -1.28
N PHE A 148 -13.22 0.22 -0.42
CA PHE A 148 -12.46 1.45 -0.35
C PHE A 148 -11.28 1.43 -1.32
N ILE A 149 -11.23 2.41 -2.22
CA ILE A 149 -10.08 2.65 -3.09
C ILE A 149 -9.38 3.89 -2.60
N ASN A 150 -8.11 3.76 -2.24
CA ASN A 150 -7.30 4.86 -1.74
C ASN A 150 -6.28 5.28 -2.80
N SER A 151 -6.72 6.12 -3.74
CA SER A 151 -5.89 6.68 -4.82
C SER A 151 -5.10 7.91 -4.40
N ASP A 152 -5.64 8.70 -3.48
CA ASP A 152 -5.19 10.07 -3.20
C ASP A 152 -4.24 10.14 -1.98
N ALA A 153 -3.77 9.00 -1.49
CA ALA A 153 -2.84 8.96 -0.37
C ALA A 153 -1.45 9.42 -0.77
N GLU A 154 -0.85 10.26 0.08
CA GLU A 154 0.53 10.73 -0.07
C GLU A 154 1.46 10.00 0.91
N GLY A 155 2.62 9.55 0.43
CA GLY A 155 3.55 8.77 1.24
C GLY A 155 4.83 8.39 0.50
N CYS A 156 5.64 7.55 1.15
CA CYS A 156 6.84 6.97 0.54
C CYS A 156 6.43 5.75 -0.30
N TYR A 157 6.43 5.90 -1.62
CA TYR A 157 6.12 4.82 -2.55
C TYR A 157 7.22 4.64 -3.60
N CYS A 158 7.29 3.44 -4.16
CA CYS A 158 8.24 3.03 -5.17
C CYS A 158 7.53 2.73 -6.48
N GLU A 159 8.13 3.17 -7.57
CA GLU A 159 7.65 2.90 -8.92
C GLU A 159 7.83 1.42 -9.27
N ILE A 160 6.80 0.83 -9.86
CA ILE A 160 6.87 -0.51 -10.45
C ILE A 160 7.54 -0.39 -11.82
N ARG A 161 8.63 -1.14 -12.04
CA ARG A 161 9.36 -1.18 -13.32
C ARG A 161 9.14 -2.48 -14.07
#